data_AF-A0A6V7V5V8-F1
#
_entry.id   AF-A0A6V7V5V8-F1
#
_cell.length_a   1.000
_cell.length_b   1.000
_cell.length_c   1.000
_cell.angle_alpha   90.00
_cell.angle_beta   90.00
_cell.angle_gamma   90.00
#
_symmetry.space_group_name_H-M   'P 1'
#
loop_
_entity.id
_entity.type
_entity.pdbx_description
1 polymer ?
#
loop_
_entity_poly.entity_id
_entity_poly.type
_entity_poly.pdbx_seq_one_letter_code
_entity_poly.pdbx_strand_id
1 'polypeptide(L)'
;MPSRSGFNNTEQSYSSAVSWARGKLACSRCFQPFDFKKNELNSLCNLQLRRFNFTQLPQRLHKLKSFAWKVLILAEMFREFNSFIYCDTSIQFHTNDYKIFIRDINRKILGDFQFTLGTHHGLKFATHPDMFSYIPLDPSLTVGSKIGEDTNDIEMMEANMIIVRKSDFTRQLLKWSVLCALTPECIEPLGASISCQNYDTDQLYQDGRCHRQDQSVMNILLHNLELKLTREGSQITPHLRYNHPSKWGNRHSLRRGQKTSVDIVKLFGKNINGTC
;
A
#
# COMPACT_ATOMS: atom_id res chain seq x y z
N MET A 1 -36.43 -2.54 31.43
CA MET A 1 -36.43 -3.76 30.59
C MET A 1 -37.48 -3.57 29.50
N PRO A 2 -37.25 -3.93 28.23
CA PRO A 2 -36.37 -5.01 27.79
C PRO A 2 -35.10 -4.56 27.04
N SER A 3 -34.12 -5.45 27.14
CA SER A 3 -32.83 -5.51 26.49
C SER A 3 -32.91 -5.66 24.96
N ARG A 4 -32.04 -4.94 24.24
CA ARG A 4 -31.57 -5.36 22.91
C ARG A 4 -30.05 -5.47 22.91
N SER A 5 -29.63 -6.72 23.14
CA SER A 5 -28.48 -7.42 22.56
C SER A 5 -27.39 -6.56 21.89
N GLY A 6 -26.19 -6.65 22.48
CA GLY A 6 -24.96 -6.10 21.94
C GLY A 6 -24.63 -6.62 20.54
N PHE A 7 -24.23 -5.68 19.69
CA PHE A 7 -23.48 -5.99 18.48
C PHE A 7 -22.06 -6.39 18.89
N ASN A 8 -21.75 -7.67 18.76
CA ASN A 8 -20.40 -8.19 18.90
C ASN A 8 -19.53 -7.61 17.78
N ASN A 9 -18.64 -6.69 18.17
CA ASN A 9 -17.52 -6.21 17.37
C ASN A 9 -16.47 -7.31 17.23
N THR A 10 -16.65 -8.21 16.26
CA THR A 10 -15.59 -9.13 15.80
C THR A 10 -15.59 -9.26 14.29
N GLU A 11 -15.51 -8.14 13.56
CA GLU A 11 -14.98 -8.17 12.20
C GLU A 11 -13.44 -8.16 12.28
N GLN A 12 -12.85 -9.35 12.27
CA GLN A 12 -11.42 -9.52 12.03
C GLN A 12 -11.09 -9.02 10.63
N SER A 13 -10.50 -7.83 10.53
CA SER A 13 -9.92 -7.29 9.30
C SER A 13 -8.80 -8.22 8.82
N TYR A 14 -9.06 -8.98 7.75
CA TYR A 14 -8.08 -9.86 7.11
C TYR A 14 -7.06 -9.03 6.32
N SER A 15 -5.88 -8.79 6.89
CA SER A 15 -4.75 -8.24 6.16
C SER A 15 -3.81 -9.37 5.75
N SER A 16 -3.87 -9.74 4.48
CA SER A 16 -2.93 -10.68 3.85
C SER A 16 -2.26 -9.95 2.69
N ALA A 17 -0.97 -10.21 2.51
CA ALA A 17 -0.14 -9.59 1.49
C ALA A 17 0.20 -10.63 0.45
N VAL A 18 0.04 -10.29 -0.83
CA VAL A 18 0.38 -11.14 -1.96
C VAL A 18 1.43 -10.41 -2.79
N SER A 19 2.58 -11.04 -3.01
CA SER A 19 3.65 -10.49 -3.84
C SER A 19 3.87 -11.36 -5.07
N TRP A 20 3.96 -10.78 -6.27
CA TRP A 20 4.20 -11.52 -7.52
C TRP A 20 5.57 -11.19 -8.10
N ALA A 21 6.39 -12.22 -8.34
CA ALA A 21 7.63 -12.09 -9.10
C ALA A 21 7.97 -13.39 -9.84
N ARG A 22 8.25 -13.32 -11.15
CA ARG A 22 8.70 -14.45 -12.00
C ARG A 22 7.83 -15.72 -11.89
N GLY A 23 6.51 -15.57 -11.87
CA GLY A 23 5.61 -16.70 -11.69
C GLY A 23 5.73 -17.35 -10.31
N LYS A 24 6.09 -16.60 -9.26
CA LYS A 24 5.97 -17.02 -7.87
C LYS A 24 5.11 -16.01 -7.13
N LEU A 25 3.99 -16.48 -6.60
CA LEU A 25 3.11 -15.74 -5.72
C LEU A 25 3.60 -15.97 -4.28
N ALA A 26 3.94 -14.93 -3.53
CA ALA A 26 4.30 -15.04 -2.12
C ALA A 26 3.18 -14.44 -1.27
N CYS A 27 2.47 -15.27 -0.51
CA CYS A 27 1.50 -14.78 0.47
C CYS A 27 2.16 -14.74 1.85
N SER A 28 2.36 -13.54 2.42
CA SER A 28 3.15 -13.35 3.64
C SER A 28 2.35 -13.35 4.95
N ARG A 29 1.02 -13.55 4.92
CA ARG A 29 0.21 -13.75 6.13
C ARG A 29 -1.17 -14.39 5.87
N CYS A 30 -1.23 -15.69 5.64
CA CYS A 30 -2.44 -16.47 5.94
C CYS A 30 -2.39 -16.89 7.42
N PHE A 31 -2.98 -16.13 8.36
CA PHE A 31 -3.09 -16.60 9.74
C PHE A 31 -4.37 -17.43 9.94
N GLN A 32 -4.17 -18.54 10.65
CA GLN A 32 -5.08 -19.64 10.96
C GLN A 32 -6.24 -19.23 11.91
N PRO A 33 -7.39 -19.96 11.92
CA PRO A 33 -7.54 -21.39 11.65
C PRO A 33 -8.13 -21.65 10.27
N PHE A 34 -7.25 -21.90 9.30
CA PHE A 34 -7.65 -22.53 8.05
C PHE A 34 -6.58 -23.53 7.62
N ASP A 35 -6.31 -24.53 8.47
CA ASP A 35 -5.71 -25.79 8.00
C ASP A 35 -6.51 -26.34 6.81
N PHE A 36 -7.83 -26.13 6.80
CA PHE A 36 -8.75 -26.52 5.74
C PHE A 36 -8.44 -25.91 4.35
N LYS A 37 -7.72 -24.77 4.27
CA LYS A 37 -7.42 -24.10 2.98
C LYS A 37 -5.94 -24.09 2.63
N LYS A 38 -5.07 -24.53 3.55
CA LYS A 38 -3.63 -24.63 3.28
C LYS A 38 -3.38 -25.65 2.17
N ASN A 39 -4.10 -26.77 2.17
CA ASN A 39 -4.00 -27.78 1.10
C ASN A 39 -4.49 -27.23 -0.24
N GLU A 40 -5.58 -26.46 -0.24
CA GLU A 40 -6.13 -25.81 -1.44
C GLU A 40 -5.13 -24.80 -2.03
N LEU A 41 -4.52 -23.96 -1.19
CA LEU A 41 -3.48 -23.01 -1.63
C LEU A 41 -2.21 -23.72 -2.08
N ASN A 42 -1.77 -24.75 -1.36
CA ASN A 42 -0.59 -25.53 -1.75
C ASN A 42 -0.77 -26.26 -3.08
N SER A 43 -2.02 -26.51 -3.52
CA SER A 43 -2.32 -27.12 -4.82
C SER A 43 -2.20 -26.15 -5.99
N LEU A 44 -2.13 -24.84 -5.74
CA LEU A 44 -1.95 -23.85 -6.79
C LEU A 44 -0.50 -23.87 -7.26
N CYS A 45 -0.29 -24.14 -8.56
CA CYS A 45 1.03 -24.01 -9.15
C CYS A 45 1.57 -22.60 -8.90
N ASN A 46 2.89 -22.47 -8.77
CA ASN A 46 3.55 -21.17 -8.73
C ASN A 46 3.15 -20.29 -7.52
N LEU A 47 2.58 -20.88 -6.46
CA LEU A 47 2.33 -20.22 -5.17
C LEU A 47 3.30 -20.73 -4.10
N GLN A 48 3.94 -19.80 -3.41
CA GLN A 48 4.71 -20.05 -2.20
C GLN A 48 4.05 -19.35 -1.02
N LEU A 49 3.54 -20.13 -0.08
CA LEU A 49 3.06 -19.60 1.18
C LEU A 49 4.25 -19.29 2.11
N ARG A 50 4.31 -18.08 2.66
CA ARG A 50 5.38 -17.66 3.58
C ARG A 50 4.78 -17.09 4.86
N ARG A 51 5.42 -17.37 5.99
CA ARG A 51 5.02 -16.78 7.28
C ARG A 51 5.91 -15.58 7.56
N PHE A 52 5.31 -14.40 7.68
CA PHE A 52 6.05 -13.24 8.18
C PHE A 52 6.37 -13.39 9.67
N ASN A 53 7.63 -13.16 10.03
CA ASN A 53 8.09 -13.26 11.40
C ASN A 53 7.92 -11.91 12.13
N PHE A 54 6.86 -11.80 12.92
CA PHE A 54 6.56 -10.59 13.71
C PHE A 54 7.58 -10.29 14.82
N THR A 55 8.44 -11.24 15.19
CA THR A 55 9.50 -10.97 16.18
C THR A 55 10.53 -9.94 15.69
N GLN A 56 10.54 -9.65 14.38
CA GLN A 56 11.33 -8.56 13.79
C GLN A 56 10.78 -7.16 14.12
N LEU A 57 9.55 -7.05 14.63
CA LEU A 57 8.92 -5.79 15.01
C LEU A 57 8.97 -5.58 16.52
N PRO A 58 9.06 -4.31 16.97
CA PRO A 58 8.77 -3.96 18.36
C PRO A 58 7.40 -4.50 18.81
N GLN A 59 7.30 -4.95 20.06
CA GLN A 59 6.07 -5.59 20.58
C GLN A 59 4.81 -4.74 20.37
N ARG A 60 4.91 -3.41 20.55
CA ARG A 60 3.82 -2.45 20.32
C ARG A 60 3.26 -2.49 18.88
N LEU A 61 4.09 -2.88 17.91
CA LEU A 61 3.75 -2.92 16.48
C LEU A 61 3.34 -4.33 16.01
N HIS A 62 3.17 -5.30 16.92
CA HIS A 62 2.68 -6.64 16.56
C HIS A 62 1.21 -6.64 16.13
N LYS A 63 0.45 -5.59 16.46
CA LYS A 63 -0.93 -5.41 16.00
C LYS A 63 -0.96 -5.08 14.50
N LEU A 64 -1.91 -5.68 13.81
CA LEU A 64 -2.03 -5.56 12.34
C LEU A 64 -2.33 -4.16 11.86
N LYS A 65 -3.12 -3.46 12.67
CA LYS A 65 -3.58 -2.10 12.46
C LYS A 65 -2.45 -1.06 12.43
N SER A 66 -1.23 -1.44 12.83
CA SER A 66 -0.03 -0.59 12.68
C SER A 66 0.51 -0.56 11.25
N PHE A 67 0.19 -1.56 10.42
CA PHE A 67 0.72 -1.76 9.06
C PHE A 67 2.25 -1.72 8.89
N ALA A 68 3.04 -1.60 9.97
CA ALA A 68 4.51 -1.61 9.95
C ALA A 68 5.08 -2.88 9.31
N TRP A 69 4.40 -4.01 9.52
CA TRP A 69 4.73 -5.30 8.91
C TRP A 69 4.71 -5.27 7.38
N LYS A 70 3.87 -4.43 6.74
CA LYS A 70 3.80 -4.33 5.27
C LYS A 70 5.11 -3.79 4.71
N VAL A 71 5.66 -2.77 5.34
CA VAL A 71 6.93 -2.15 4.95
C VAL A 71 8.07 -3.17 5.00
N LEU A 72 8.11 -4.00 6.05
CA LEU A 72 9.11 -5.06 6.18
C LEU A 72 8.97 -6.14 5.09
N ILE A 73 7.74 -6.52 4.74
CA ILE A 73 7.51 -7.44 3.61
C ILE A 73 8.04 -6.84 2.31
N LEU A 74 7.75 -5.56 2.02
CA LEU A 74 8.27 -4.89 0.82
C LEU A 74 9.81 -4.89 0.79
N ALA A 75 10.45 -4.69 1.95
CA ALA A 75 11.90 -4.75 2.08
C ALA A 75 12.47 -6.17 1.88
N GLU A 76 11.81 -7.20 2.41
CA GLU A 76 12.17 -8.61 2.15
C GLU A 76 12.05 -8.95 0.66
N MET A 77 10.94 -8.54 0.01
CA MET A 77 10.74 -8.77 -1.43
C MET A 77 11.78 -8.02 -2.28
N PHE A 78 12.15 -6.79 -1.89
CA PHE A 78 13.19 -6.02 -2.55
C PHE A 78 14.58 -6.69 -2.48
N ARG A 79 14.89 -7.39 -1.38
CA ARG A 79 16.14 -8.14 -1.26
C ARG A 79 16.20 -9.29 -2.27
N GLU A 80 15.09 -10.01 -2.42
CA GLU A 80 15.03 -11.24 -3.21
C GLU A 80 14.77 -11.01 -4.71
N PHE A 81 13.95 -10.02 -5.06
CA PHE A 81 13.46 -9.84 -6.42
C PHE A 81 13.91 -8.52 -7.04
N ASN A 82 14.20 -8.55 -8.35
CA ASN A 82 14.52 -7.34 -9.11
C ASN A 82 13.27 -6.53 -9.47
N SER A 83 12.10 -7.16 -9.52
CA SER A 83 10.82 -6.48 -9.71
C SER A 83 9.71 -7.33 -9.11
N PHE A 84 8.75 -6.69 -8.45
CA PHE A 84 7.61 -7.36 -7.86
C PHE A 84 6.39 -6.44 -7.77
N ILE A 85 5.21 -7.05 -7.68
CA ILE A 85 3.95 -6.36 -7.39
C ILE A 85 3.49 -6.81 -6.02
N TYR A 86 3.28 -5.88 -5.10
CA TYR A 86 2.58 -6.11 -3.84
C TYR A 86 1.09 -5.81 -4.01
N CYS A 87 0.23 -6.63 -3.44
CA CYS A 87 -1.21 -6.40 -3.36
C CYS A 87 -1.78 -6.81 -1.99
N ASP A 88 -2.65 -5.97 -1.44
CA ASP A 88 -3.54 -6.33 -0.34
C ASP A 88 -4.54 -7.39 -0.82
N THR A 89 -4.99 -8.27 0.06
CA THR A 89 -5.96 -9.31 -0.30
C THR A 89 -7.34 -8.82 -0.72
N SER A 90 -7.64 -7.53 -0.53
CA SER A 90 -8.87 -6.91 -1.03
C SER A 90 -8.81 -6.53 -2.52
N ILE A 91 -7.65 -6.67 -3.16
CA ILE A 91 -7.43 -6.28 -4.55
C ILE A 91 -7.84 -7.42 -5.48
N GLN A 92 -8.69 -7.10 -6.45
CA GLN A 92 -9.11 -8.00 -7.52
C GLN A 92 -8.66 -7.47 -8.88
N PHE A 93 -8.05 -8.34 -9.68
CA PHE A 93 -7.68 -8.02 -11.05
C PHE A 93 -8.81 -8.40 -12.00
N HIS A 94 -9.55 -7.41 -12.47
CA HIS A 94 -10.56 -7.59 -13.51
C HIS A 94 -10.00 -7.31 -14.91
N THR A 95 -8.98 -6.46 -15.01
CA THR A 95 -8.30 -6.09 -16.25
C THR A 95 -6.78 -6.15 -16.08
N ASN A 96 -6.06 -6.05 -17.20
CA ASN A 96 -4.61 -6.02 -17.25
C ASN A 96 -4.03 -4.60 -17.34
N ASP A 97 -4.79 -3.59 -16.93
CA ASP A 97 -4.41 -2.18 -17.12
C ASP A 97 -3.16 -1.79 -16.32
N TYR A 98 -2.84 -2.51 -15.25
CA TYR A 98 -1.60 -2.31 -14.48
C TYR A 98 -0.33 -2.53 -15.32
N LYS A 99 -0.41 -3.26 -16.45
CA LYS A 99 0.72 -3.46 -17.36
C LYS A 99 1.26 -2.15 -17.92
N ILE A 100 0.45 -1.08 -17.93
CA ILE A 100 0.90 0.25 -18.35
C ILE A 100 2.05 0.76 -17.48
N PHE A 101 1.96 0.57 -16.16
CA PHE A 101 3.03 0.97 -15.24
C PHE A 101 4.30 0.17 -15.51
N ILE A 102 4.19 -1.14 -15.70
CA ILE A 102 5.36 -1.99 -16.00
C ILE A 102 6.04 -1.54 -17.30
N ARG A 103 5.24 -1.29 -18.36
CA ARG A 103 5.73 -0.79 -19.64
C ARG A 103 6.45 0.56 -19.47
N ASP A 104 5.87 1.49 -18.74
CA ASP A 104 6.37 2.86 -18.65
C ASP A 104 7.55 2.99 -17.66
N ILE A 105 7.62 2.14 -16.63
CA ILE A 105 8.84 1.91 -15.82
C ILE A 105 9.98 1.42 -16.71
N ASN A 106 9.72 0.42 -17.57
CA ASN A 106 10.74 -0.14 -18.47
C ASN A 106 11.24 0.89 -19.48
N ARG A 107 10.35 1.78 -19.94
CA ARG A 107 10.68 2.92 -20.82
C ARG A 107 11.32 4.10 -20.08
N LYS A 108 11.47 4.03 -18.75
CA LYS A 108 11.97 5.13 -17.89
C LYS A 108 11.10 6.40 -17.95
N ILE A 109 9.83 6.25 -18.30
CA ILE A 109 8.82 7.31 -18.28
C ILE A 109 8.29 7.47 -16.84
N LEU A 110 8.21 6.39 -16.08
CA LEU A 110 7.80 6.40 -14.66
C LEU A 110 8.97 6.02 -13.75
N GLY A 111 8.88 6.45 -12.49
CA GLY A 111 9.81 6.05 -11.43
C GLY A 111 9.67 4.58 -11.05
N ASP A 112 10.66 4.05 -10.34
CA ASP A 112 10.76 2.61 -10.05
C ASP A 112 9.86 2.10 -8.91
N PHE A 113 9.17 3.01 -8.21
CA PHE A 113 8.15 2.70 -7.21
C PHE A 113 6.84 3.34 -7.66
N GLN A 114 5.77 2.57 -7.77
CA GLN A 114 4.50 3.07 -8.32
C GLN A 114 3.32 2.67 -7.44
N PHE A 115 2.55 3.67 -7.02
CA PHE A 115 1.19 3.49 -6.56
C PHE A 115 0.23 3.60 -7.75
N THR A 116 -0.74 2.69 -7.80
CA THR A 116 -1.59 2.58 -8.99
C THR A 116 -2.83 3.49 -8.95
N LEU A 117 -3.21 4.00 -7.78
CA LEU A 117 -4.44 4.78 -7.57
C LEU A 117 -4.26 5.87 -6.52
N GLY A 118 -4.96 7.00 -6.69
CA GLY A 118 -5.13 8.04 -5.68
C GLY A 118 -6.27 7.71 -4.71
N THR A 119 -6.25 8.29 -3.51
CA THR A 119 -7.29 8.07 -2.48
C THR A 119 -8.41 9.11 -2.51
N HIS A 120 -8.25 10.17 -3.31
CA HIS A 120 -9.14 11.34 -3.33
C HIS A 120 -9.21 12.11 -2.01
N HIS A 121 -8.20 11.97 -1.14
CA HIS A 121 -8.02 12.81 0.04
C HIS A 121 -6.56 13.26 0.16
N GLY A 122 -6.34 14.29 0.97
CA GLY A 122 -5.01 14.86 1.20
C GLY A 122 -4.05 13.95 1.97
N LEU A 123 -2.75 14.15 1.76
CA LEU A 123 -1.65 13.48 2.44
C LEU A 123 -1.54 13.94 3.89
N LYS A 124 -1.52 15.25 4.14
CA LYS A 124 -1.48 15.82 5.49
C LYS A 124 -2.76 15.51 6.24
N PHE A 125 -3.91 15.56 5.57
CA PHE A 125 -5.19 15.15 6.16
C PHE A 125 -5.13 13.75 6.80
N ALA A 126 -4.53 12.79 6.10
CA ALA A 126 -4.48 11.39 6.51
C ALA A 126 -3.14 10.95 7.13
N THR A 127 -2.31 11.91 7.56
CA THR A 127 -1.03 11.65 8.21
C THR A 127 -0.94 12.36 9.54
N HIS A 128 -0.65 11.61 10.61
CA HIS A 128 -0.47 12.19 11.93
C HIS A 128 0.71 13.18 11.93
N PRO A 129 0.60 14.37 12.54
CA PRO A 129 1.60 15.42 12.41
C PRO A 129 2.99 15.00 12.90
N ASP A 130 3.06 14.21 13.97
CA ASP A 130 4.32 13.71 14.53
C ASP A 130 5.17 12.92 13.52
N MET A 131 4.57 12.25 12.53
CA MET A 131 5.34 11.55 11.49
C MET A 131 6.22 12.50 10.69
N PHE A 132 5.78 13.74 10.46
CA PHE A 132 6.57 14.75 9.73
C PHE A 132 7.80 15.21 10.51
N SER A 133 7.86 15.00 11.83
CA SER A 133 9.06 15.26 12.63
C SER A 133 10.17 14.24 12.36
N TYR A 134 9.81 13.04 11.90
CA TYR A 134 10.76 11.98 11.52
C TYR A 134 11.06 11.99 10.01
N ILE A 135 10.01 12.15 9.20
CA ILE A 135 10.09 12.16 7.73
C ILE A 135 9.40 13.43 7.23
N PRO A 136 10.12 14.56 7.14
CA PRO A 136 9.53 15.82 6.74
C PRO A 136 9.12 15.80 5.27
N LEU A 137 7.97 16.37 4.96
CA LEU A 137 7.54 16.63 3.58
C LEU A 137 8.23 17.89 3.05
N ASP A 138 8.74 17.85 1.81
CA ASP A 138 9.36 19.04 1.20
C ASP A 138 8.30 20.17 1.10
N PRO A 139 8.57 21.36 1.67
CA PRO A 139 7.60 22.46 1.71
C PRO A 139 7.10 22.89 0.32
N SER A 140 7.93 22.75 -0.72
CA SER A 140 7.54 23.12 -2.09
C SER A 140 6.46 22.21 -2.69
N LEU A 141 6.23 21.01 -2.12
CA LEU A 141 5.13 20.14 -2.52
C LEU A 141 3.77 20.70 -2.08
N THR A 142 3.78 21.51 -1.02
CA THR A 142 2.58 22.06 -0.38
C THR A 142 2.19 23.43 -0.96
N VAL A 143 3.15 24.12 -1.59
CA VAL A 143 2.94 25.42 -2.26
C VAL A 143 2.67 25.19 -3.75
N GLY A 144 1.40 25.19 -4.16
CA GLY A 144 1.00 25.21 -5.58
C GLY A 144 0.37 23.95 -6.16
N SER A 145 0.04 22.95 -5.32
CA SER A 145 -0.61 21.71 -5.77
C SER A 145 -2.14 21.84 -5.80
N LYS A 146 -2.73 22.42 -6.85
CA LYS A 146 -4.17 22.24 -7.13
C LYS A 146 -4.37 21.21 -8.24
N ILE A 147 -5.23 20.22 -7.98
CA ILE A 147 -6.37 20.00 -8.87
C ILE A 147 -7.62 20.11 -8.00
N GLY A 148 -8.32 21.25 -8.07
CA GLY A 148 -9.67 21.37 -7.54
C GLY A 148 -9.93 22.53 -6.57
N GLU A 149 -9.20 22.66 -5.46
CA GLU A 149 -9.57 23.57 -4.36
C GLU A 149 -8.34 24.13 -3.63
N ASP A 150 -8.51 25.23 -2.89
CA ASP A 150 -7.52 25.98 -2.08
C ASP A 150 -6.90 25.17 -0.92
N THR A 151 -6.44 23.95 -1.18
CA THR A 151 -5.86 23.07 -0.16
C THR A 151 -4.33 23.17 -0.18
N ASN A 152 -3.73 23.34 1.00
CA ASN A 152 -2.28 23.30 1.23
C ASN A 152 -1.76 21.84 1.33
N ASP A 153 -2.35 20.92 0.54
CA ASP A 153 -2.15 19.48 0.66
C ASP A 153 -2.06 18.82 -0.73
N ILE A 154 -1.36 17.68 -0.80
CA ILE A 154 -1.23 16.87 -2.01
C ILE A 154 -2.08 15.61 -1.89
N GLU A 155 -2.58 15.07 -3.00
CA GLU A 155 -3.35 13.83 -2.96
C GLU A 155 -2.50 12.67 -2.42
N MET A 156 -3.04 11.93 -1.45
CA MET A 156 -2.44 10.68 -0.99
C MET A 156 -2.71 9.56 -2.00
N MET A 157 -1.69 8.77 -2.30
CA MET A 157 -1.81 7.57 -3.13
C MET A 157 -2.14 6.33 -2.29
N GLU A 158 -2.90 5.39 -2.84
CA GLU A 158 -3.27 4.12 -2.19
C GLU A 158 -2.07 3.15 -2.10
N ALA A 159 -1.79 2.62 -0.91
CA ALA A 159 -0.74 1.63 -0.67
C ALA A 159 -1.26 0.18 -0.66
N ASN A 160 -2.31 -0.10 -1.44
CA ASN A 160 -2.96 -1.40 -1.53
C ASN A 160 -2.44 -2.23 -2.72
N MET A 161 -1.96 -1.60 -3.78
CA MET A 161 -1.29 -2.21 -4.92
C MET A 161 -0.07 -1.38 -5.29
N ILE A 162 1.11 -1.98 -5.18
CA ILE A 162 2.40 -1.29 -5.34
C ILE A 162 3.24 -2.07 -6.34
N ILE A 163 3.77 -1.39 -7.35
CA ILE A 163 4.69 -1.97 -8.33
C ILE A 163 6.09 -1.45 -8.03
N VAL A 164 7.04 -2.35 -7.86
CA VAL A 164 8.41 -2.04 -7.45
C VAL A 164 9.41 -2.64 -8.43
N ARG A 165 10.34 -1.83 -8.92
CA ARG A 165 11.56 -2.23 -9.62
C ARG A 165 12.78 -1.87 -8.77
N LYS A 166 13.74 -2.78 -8.66
CA LYS A 166 14.96 -2.60 -7.88
C LYS A 166 15.84 -1.51 -8.49
N SER A 167 16.12 -0.47 -7.71
CA SER A 167 16.98 0.66 -8.07
C SER A 167 17.44 1.40 -6.82
N ASP A 168 18.32 2.38 -7.00
CA ASP A 168 18.78 3.27 -5.93
C ASP A 168 17.65 4.14 -5.37
N PHE A 169 16.67 4.46 -6.19
CA PHE A 169 15.45 5.17 -5.79
C PHE A 169 14.62 4.31 -4.84
N THR A 170 14.29 3.07 -5.24
CA THR A 170 13.49 2.17 -4.39
C THR A 170 14.25 1.73 -3.15
N ARG A 171 15.57 1.57 -3.22
CA ARG A 171 16.43 1.33 -2.05
C ARG A 171 16.30 2.45 -1.03
N GLN A 172 16.38 3.71 -1.46
CA GLN A 172 16.26 4.87 -0.56
C GLN A 172 14.87 4.96 0.07
N LEU A 173 13.81 4.82 -0.73
CA LEU A 173 12.43 4.83 -0.25
C LEU A 173 12.20 3.75 0.80
N LEU A 174 12.58 2.50 0.50
CA LEU A 174 12.37 1.39 1.43
C LEU A 174 13.26 1.49 2.66
N LYS A 175 14.51 1.97 2.54
CA LYS A 175 15.39 2.19 3.70
C LYS A 175 14.74 3.10 4.74
N TRP A 176 14.26 4.27 4.30
CA TRP A 176 13.61 5.23 5.21
C TRP A 176 12.26 4.74 5.71
N SER A 177 11.50 4.05 4.86
CA SER A 177 10.24 3.42 5.27
C SER A 177 10.47 2.39 6.38
N VAL A 178 11.49 1.53 6.26
CA VAL A 178 11.85 0.52 7.26
C VAL A 178 12.25 1.18 8.58
N LEU A 179 13.06 2.24 8.55
CA LEU A 179 13.43 2.97 9.75
C LEU A 179 12.21 3.52 10.48
N CYS A 180 11.26 4.11 9.77
CA CYS A 180 10.00 4.56 10.36
C CYS A 180 9.17 3.39 10.89
N ALA A 181 9.03 2.31 10.12
CA ALA A 181 8.27 1.12 10.50
C ALA A 181 8.81 0.42 11.76
N LEU A 182 10.11 0.55 12.04
CA LEU A 182 10.74 0.04 13.26
C LEU A 182 10.73 1.04 14.42
N THR A 183 10.26 2.27 14.19
CA THR A 183 10.17 3.35 15.18
C THR A 183 8.69 3.60 15.51
N PRO A 184 8.16 3.09 16.65
CA PRO A 184 6.74 3.19 16.97
C PRO A 184 6.20 4.63 16.91
N GLU A 185 6.99 5.59 17.37
CA GLU A 185 6.65 7.02 17.39
C GLU A 185 6.59 7.64 15.98
N CYS A 186 7.18 7.00 14.98
CA CYS A 186 7.09 7.42 13.58
C CYS A 186 5.89 6.77 12.87
N ILE A 187 5.81 5.43 12.87
CA ILE A 187 4.81 4.69 12.07
C ILE A 187 3.43 4.66 12.72
N GLU A 188 3.36 4.76 14.03
CA GLU A 188 2.10 4.78 14.77
C GLU A 188 2.23 5.69 16.00
N PRO A 189 2.31 7.02 15.78
CA PRO A 189 2.43 8.00 16.85
C PRO A 189 1.30 7.86 17.89
N LEU A 190 1.57 8.33 19.11
CA LEU A 190 0.56 8.31 20.17
C LEU A 190 -0.63 9.18 19.75
N GLY A 191 -1.86 8.66 19.90
CA GLY A 191 -3.08 9.36 19.46
C GLY A 191 -3.47 9.13 18.00
N ALA A 192 -2.66 8.38 17.22
CA ALA A 192 -3.01 8.03 15.85
C ALA A 192 -4.33 7.24 15.75
N SER A 193 -5.29 7.80 15.00
CA SER A 193 -6.56 7.15 14.66
C SER A 193 -6.54 6.62 13.23
N ILE A 194 -6.88 5.35 13.02
CA ILE A 194 -7.01 4.77 11.67
C ILE A 194 -8.29 5.24 10.97
N SER A 195 -9.32 5.56 11.75
CA SER A 195 -10.61 5.98 11.23
C SER A 195 -10.55 7.46 10.85
N CYS A 196 -10.72 7.73 9.56
CA CYS A 196 -11.03 9.06 9.04
C CYS A 196 -12.56 9.22 9.13
N GLN A 197 -13.07 9.85 10.19
CA GLN A 197 -14.51 10.06 10.38
C GLN A 197 -15.07 11.14 9.45
N ASN A 198 -16.40 11.15 9.27
CA ASN A 198 -17.11 11.99 8.31
C ASN A 198 -17.04 13.49 8.61
N TYR A 199 -17.28 14.20 7.52
CA TYR A 199 -16.84 15.53 7.12
C TYR A 199 -17.78 16.64 7.60
N ASP A 200 -17.22 17.66 8.25
CA ASP A 200 -17.70 19.02 8.10
C ASP A 200 -16.77 19.73 7.11
N THR A 201 -17.32 20.49 6.15
CA THR A 201 -16.54 21.14 5.08
C THR A 201 -15.48 22.12 5.60
N ASP A 202 -15.67 22.64 6.81
CA ASP A 202 -14.73 23.54 7.49
C ASP A 202 -13.50 22.81 8.07
N GLN A 203 -13.52 21.47 8.07
CA GLN A 203 -12.56 20.61 8.75
C GLN A 203 -11.59 19.86 7.81
N LEU A 204 -11.78 20.01 6.49
CA LEU A 204 -10.94 19.42 5.43
C LEU A 204 -9.49 19.94 5.42
N TYR A 205 -9.22 21.04 6.14
CA TYR A 205 -7.93 21.71 6.21
C TYR A 205 -7.13 21.42 7.48
N GLN A 206 -7.62 20.53 8.37
CA GLN A 206 -6.86 20.15 9.57
C GLN A 206 -6.00 18.93 9.30
N ASP A 207 -4.68 19.11 9.43
CA ASP A 207 -3.68 18.04 9.35
C ASP A 207 -3.96 16.95 10.41
N GLY A 208 -3.75 15.69 10.05
CA GLY A 208 -3.74 14.60 11.04
C GLY A 208 -5.08 14.12 11.58
N ARG A 209 -6.19 14.32 10.86
CA ARG A 209 -7.53 13.83 11.21
C ARG A 209 -7.58 12.32 11.42
N CYS A 210 -6.80 11.61 10.62
CA CYS A 210 -6.55 10.19 10.76
C CYS A 210 -5.10 9.90 10.36
N HIS A 211 -4.71 8.65 10.51
CA HIS A 211 -3.38 8.19 10.21
C HIS A 211 -3.40 6.90 9.41
N ARG A 212 -2.88 6.97 8.19
CA ARG A 212 -2.72 5.86 7.26
C ARG A 212 -1.28 5.31 7.29
N GLN A 213 -0.74 5.07 8.48
CA GLN A 213 0.55 4.42 8.81
C GLN A 213 1.55 4.24 7.63
N ASP A 214 1.59 3.04 7.04
CA ASP A 214 2.51 2.65 5.96
C ASP A 214 2.30 3.49 4.69
N GLN A 215 1.04 3.77 4.36
CA GLN A 215 0.66 4.61 3.22
C GLN A 215 1.21 6.03 3.39
N SER A 216 1.11 6.62 4.59
CA SER A 216 1.63 7.96 4.90
C SER A 216 3.15 8.05 4.68
N VAL A 217 3.93 7.17 5.33
CA VAL A 217 5.41 7.24 5.22
C VAL A 217 5.88 7.03 3.78
N MET A 218 5.30 6.06 3.06
CA MET A 218 5.70 5.79 1.69
C MET A 218 5.30 6.93 0.73
N ASN A 219 4.16 7.59 0.94
CA ASN A 219 3.76 8.75 0.14
C ASN A 219 4.70 9.95 0.34
N ILE A 220 5.04 10.29 1.58
CA ILE A 220 5.96 11.41 1.86
C ILE A 220 7.30 11.16 1.16
N LEU A 221 7.87 9.96 1.35
CA LEU A 221 9.15 9.59 0.76
C LEU A 221 9.10 9.57 -0.77
N LEU A 222 8.03 9.03 -1.35
CA LEU A 222 7.84 8.99 -2.79
C LEU A 222 7.85 10.40 -3.37
N HIS A 223 7.02 11.31 -2.86
CA HIS A 223 6.91 12.66 -3.40
C HIS A 223 8.20 13.47 -3.23
N ASN A 224 8.87 13.36 -2.08
CA ASN A 224 10.17 14.00 -1.87
C ASN A 224 11.22 13.49 -2.86
N LEU A 225 11.31 12.17 -3.07
CA LEU A 225 12.30 11.59 -3.97
C LEU A 225 11.99 11.90 -5.44
N GLU A 226 10.73 11.87 -5.84
CA GLU A 226 10.30 12.25 -7.20
C GLU A 226 10.57 13.73 -7.50
N LEU A 227 10.30 14.61 -6.55
CA LEU A 227 10.65 16.03 -6.65
C LEU A 227 12.16 16.21 -6.81
N LYS A 228 12.96 15.50 -6.00
CA LYS A 228 14.43 15.53 -6.12
C LYS A 228 14.88 15.10 -7.52
N LEU A 229 14.38 13.98 -8.04
CA LEU A 229 14.70 13.52 -9.39
C LEU A 229 14.31 14.54 -10.46
N THR A 230 13.15 15.18 -10.31
CA THR A 230 12.67 16.19 -11.27
C THR A 230 13.57 17.42 -11.26
N ARG A 231 14.02 17.87 -10.08
CA ARG A 231 15.01 18.97 -9.93
C ARG A 231 16.37 18.62 -10.52
N GLU A 232 16.76 17.36 -10.47
CA GLU A 232 18.00 16.83 -11.06
C GLU A 232 17.88 16.61 -12.59
N GLY A 233 16.76 16.97 -13.22
CA GLY A 233 16.56 16.92 -14.67
C GLY A 233 16.03 15.59 -15.21
N SER A 234 15.63 14.67 -14.32
CA SER A 234 15.02 13.40 -14.73
C SER A 234 13.72 13.63 -15.50
N GLN A 235 13.52 12.86 -16.57
CA GLN A 235 12.36 12.93 -17.46
C GLN A 235 11.19 12.04 -17.01
N ILE A 236 11.20 11.57 -15.76
CA ILE A 236 10.09 10.80 -15.24
C ILE A 236 8.83 11.67 -15.12
N THR A 237 7.67 11.05 -15.26
CA THR A 237 6.39 11.65 -14.90
C THR A 237 6.11 11.28 -13.43
N PRO A 238 6.20 12.21 -12.47
CA PRO A 238 5.92 11.92 -11.06
C PRO A 238 4.41 11.81 -10.78
N HIS A 239 4.05 11.23 -9.64
CA HIS A 239 2.64 10.94 -9.27
C HIS A 239 1.77 12.19 -9.15
N LEU A 240 2.37 13.35 -8.91
CA LEU A 240 1.66 14.62 -8.81
C LEU A 240 1.27 15.22 -10.17
N ARG A 241 1.81 14.71 -11.29
CA ARG A 241 1.41 15.19 -12.62
C ARG A 241 0.01 14.68 -12.98
N TYR A 242 -0.79 15.57 -13.56
CA TYR A 242 -2.15 15.25 -14.02
C TYR A 242 -2.19 14.14 -15.09
N ASN A 243 -1.13 14.01 -15.90
CA ASN A 243 -1.03 13.01 -16.95
C ASN A 243 -0.47 11.65 -16.46
N HIS A 244 -0.17 11.52 -15.17
CA HIS A 244 0.29 10.26 -14.60
C HIS A 244 -0.81 9.18 -14.70
N PRO A 245 -0.49 7.92 -15.06
CA PRO A 245 -1.50 6.87 -15.25
C PRO A 245 -2.38 6.60 -14.02
N SER A 246 -1.88 6.86 -12.81
CA SER A 246 -2.66 6.73 -11.57
C SER A 246 -3.85 7.70 -11.46
N LYS A 247 -3.88 8.76 -12.28
CA LYS A 247 -4.95 9.77 -12.31
C LYS A 247 -6.09 9.41 -13.25
N TRP A 248 -6.00 8.32 -14.01
CA TRP A 248 -6.95 8.02 -15.08
C TRP A 248 -8.27 7.36 -14.62
N GLY A 249 -8.54 7.33 -13.31
CA GLY A 249 -9.86 7.17 -12.64
C GLY A 249 -10.69 5.91 -12.91
N ASN A 250 -10.76 5.44 -14.16
CA ASN A 250 -11.75 4.49 -14.66
C ASN A 250 -11.14 3.23 -15.30
N ARG A 251 -9.80 3.12 -15.43
CA ARG A 251 -9.17 1.93 -16.06
C ARG A 251 -8.82 0.83 -15.07
N HIS A 252 -8.43 1.18 -13.85
CA HIS A 252 -8.20 0.18 -12.82
C HIS A 252 -9.56 -0.17 -12.21
N SER A 253 -10.22 -1.17 -12.79
CA SER A 253 -11.34 -1.86 -12.14
C SER A 253 -10.83 -2.70 -10.95
N LEU A 254 -10.08 -2.08 -10.05
CA LEU A 254 -9.80 -2.60 -8.71
C LEU A 254 -11.07 -2.38 -7.89
N ARG A 255 -12.12 -3.15 -8.18
CA ARG A 255 -13.27 -3.18 -7.27
C ARG A 255 -12.82 -3.88 -6.00
N ARG A 256 -12.90 -3.18 -4.87
CA ARG A 256 -12.80 -3.78 -3.54
C ARG A 256 -13.95 -4.78 -3.41
N GLY A 257 -13.67 -6.04 -3.67
CA GLY A 257 -14.58 -7.13 -3.39
C GLY A 257 -13.88 -8.06 -2.40
N GLN A 258 -14.52 -8.35 -1.27
CA GLN A 258 -14.16 -9.55 -0.53
C GLN A 258 -14.77 -10.73 -1.25
N LYS A 259 -13.92 -11.56 -1.84
CA LYS A 259 -14.32 -12.87 -2.34
C LYS A 259 -13.82 -13.91 -1.36
N THR A 260 -14.65 -14.92 -1.12
CA THR A 260 -14.27 -16.01 -0.24
C THR A 260 -13.13 -16.79 -0.88
N SER A 261 -12.35 -17.54 -0.11
CA SER A 261 -11.28 -18.38 -0.69
C SER A 261 -11.80 -19.36 -1.76
N VAL A 262 -13.06 -19.77 -1.68
CA VAL A 262 -13.73 -20.66 -2.64
C VAL A 262 -13.77 -20.01 -4.02
N ASP A 263 -13.93 -18.68 -4.07
CA ASP A 263 -13.96 -17.93 -5.31
C ASP A 263 -12.55 -17.75 -5.91
N ILE A 264 -11.52 -17.63 -5.05
CA ILE A 264 -10.10 -17.57 -5.48
C ILE A 264 -9.69 -18.91 -6.11
N VAL A 265 -10.08 -20.03 -5.51
CA VAL A 265 -9.79 -21.37 -6.01
C VAL A 265 -10.52 -21.63 -7.33
N LYS A 266 -11.76 -21.16 -7.50
CA LYS A 266 -12.45 -21.24 -8.80
C LYS A 266 -11.81 -20.41 -9.91
N LEU A 267 -11.14 -19.30 -9.57
CA LEU A 267 -10.45 -18.43 -10.53
C LEU A 267 -9.12 -19.03 -11.02
N PHE A 268 -8.37 -19.66 -10.12
CA PHE A 268 -7.05 -20.24 -10.46
C PHE A 268 -7.07 -21.77 -10.68
N GLY A 269 -8.12 -22.46 -10.26
CA GLY A 269 -8.27 -23.92 -10.31
C GLY A 269 -8.90 -24.46 -11.60
N LYS A 270 -9.21 -23.63 -12.60
CA LYS A 270 -9.80 -24.09 -13.87
C LYS A 270 -8.82 -24.73 -14.86
N ASN A 271 -7.59 -25.01 -14.44
CA ASN A 271 -6.61 -25.81 -15.20
C ASN A 271 -6.13 -27.05 -14.41
N ILE A 272 -6.98 -27.66 -13.58
CA ILE A 272 -6.67 -28.97 -12.98
C ILE A 272 -6.97 -30.05 -14.03
N ASN A 273 -6.08 -30.15 -15.02
CA ASN A 273 -5.81 -31.36 -15.80
C ASN A 273 -4.32 -31.46 -16.17
N GLY A 274 -3.46 -30.79 -15.40
CA GLY A 274 -2.02 -30.90 -15.54
C GLY A 274 -1.38 -30.77 -14.17
N THR A 275 -0.67 -31.81 -13.77
CA THR A 275 0.38 -31.75 -12.76
C THR A 275 1.24 -30.50 -12.99
N CYS A 276 1.41 -29.68 -11.94
CA CYS A 276 2.66 -28.96 -11.76
C CYS A 276 3.77 -30.02 -11.58
#